data_AF-A0A485L1Q1-F1
#
_entry.id   AF-A0A485L1Q1-F1
#
_cell.length_a   1.000
_cell.length_b   1.000
_cell.length_c   1.000
_cell.angle_alpha   90.00
_cell.angle_beta   90.00
_cell.angle_gamma   90.00
#
_symmetry.space_group_name_H-M   'P 1'
#
loop_
_entity.id
_entity.type
_entity.pdbx_description
1 polymer ?
#
loop_
_entity_poly.entity_id
_entity_poly.type
_entity_poly.pdbx_seq_one_letter_code
_entity_poly.pdbx_strand_id
1 'polypeptide(L)'
;MLAISSRTSSVSSWRNLAACFATFGRPRGAKSYTPQDLLALAEVADLERINKRGPLYLGKRFSIPHDSAVHPPRLRGRTFYMDGFKDVIRAQGLPQDIATKLDALNFVWNLHDKKWIEKLDALYIFKELNGHLEVPQSFSVPHDSADWPKQYGGMNLGWVVKVYRHDIANMPAKRKDQLDKLGFVWDIYSDWDERVAALTKYKALHGHACVPLVFDVPESPHWPKKFWGMKLGHIVKNTRHRSDTVPPEYVKALNAIGFDWSARNHYYV
;
A
#
# COMPACT_ATOMS: atom_id res chain seq x y z
N MET A 1 26.83 25.80 -16.44
CA MET A 1 26.01 26.06 -15.24
C MET A 1 24.56 25.87 -15.64
N LEU A 2 24.02 24.66 -15.46
CA LEU A 2 22.67 24.31 -15.91
C LEU A 2 21.66 24.43 -14.76
N ALA A 3 20.50 24.96 -15.13
CA ALA A 3 19.42 25.43 -14.27
C ALA A 3 18.82 24.33 -13.38
N ILE A 4 18.65 24.66 -12.08
CA ILE A 4 17.82 23.89 -11.16
C ILE A 4 16.39 24.37 -11.34
N SER A 5 15.62 23.61 -12.13
CA SER A 5 14.18 23.75 -12.27
C SER A 5 13.52 23.46 -10.92
N SER A 6 12.90 24.49 -10.34
CA SER A 6 11.99 24.40 -9.21
C SER A 6 10.74 23.61 -9.62
N ARG A 7 10.70 22.32 -9.26
CA ARG A 7 9.46 21.54 -9.30
C ARG A 7 8.51 22.06 -8.24
N THR A 8 7.58 22.88 -8.69
CA THR A 8 6.33 23.21 -8.02
C THR A 8 5.56 21.91 -7.75
N SER A 9 5.47 21.48 -6.50
CA SER A 9 4.56 20.40 -6.08
C SER A 9 3.12 20.93 -6.01
N SER A 10 2.62 21.22 -7.21
CA SER A 10 1.26 21.08 -7.73
C SER A 10 0.12 20.90 -6.71
N VAL A 11 -0.64 21.99 -6.54
CA VAL A 11 -1.98 22.14 -5.94
C VAL A 11 -3.07 21.31 -6.68
N SER A 12 -2.70 20.29 -7.44
CA SER A 12 -3.61 19.62 -8.40
C SER A 12 -4.30 18.36 -7.88
N SER A 13 -4.07 17.93 -6.63
CA SER A 13 -4.65 16.69 -6.10
C SER A 13 -6.15 16.82 -5.74
N TRP A 14 -6.62 18.03 -5.45
CA TRP A 14 -7.98 18.27 -4.94
C TRP A 14 -9.05 18.41 -6.03
N ARG A 15 -8.69 18.74 -7.27
CA ARG A 15 -9.65 18.83 -8.40
C ARG A 15 -10.23 17.47 -8.78
N ASN A 16 -9.56 16.36 -8.45
CA ASN A 16 -9.96 15.01 -8.87
C ASN A 16 -10.75 14.21 -7.82
N LEU A 17 -11.04 14.77 -6.65
CA LEU A 17 -11.88 14.10 -5.63
C LEU A 17 -13.36 14.49 -5.72
N ALA A 18 -13.74 15.39 -6.62
CA ALA A 18 -15.14 15.73 -6.90
C ALA A 18 -15.92 14.62 -7.66
N ALA A 19 -15.22 13.64 -8.26
CA ALA A 19 -15.83 12.67 -9.17
C ALA A 19 -16.14 11.28 -8.55
N CYS A 20 -15.88 11.06 -7.27
CA CYS A 20 -16.24 9.80 -6.60
C CYS A 20 -17.17 10.09 -5.42
N PHE A 21 -18.30 9.37 -5.37
CA PHE A 21 -19.33 9.40 -4.32
C PHE A 21 -20.45 10.43 -4.49
N ALA A 22 -21.06 10.46 -5.67
CA ALA A 22 -22.53 10.50 -5.70
C ALA A 22 -23.06 9.15 -5.16
N THR A 23 -24.20 9.17 -4.47
CA THR A 23 -24.91 8.04 -3.84
C THR A 23 -24.49 7.60 -2.43
N PHE A 24 -24.41 8.51 -1.46
CA PHE A 24 -24.81 8.13 -0.10
C PHE A 24 -25.60 9.26 0.56
N GLY A 25 -26.82 8.96 1.00
CA GLY A 25 -27.68 9.89 1.71
C GLY A 25 -27.01 10.42 2.98
N ARG A 26 -27.34 11.67 3.35
CA ARG A 26 -26.87 12.35 4.57
C ARG A 26 -26.88 11.39 5.77
N PRO A 27 -25.74 11.20 6.48
CA PRO A 27 -25.76 10.51 7.76
C PRO A 27 -26.61 11.33 8.76
N ARG A 28 -27.61 10.70 9.38
CA ARG A 28 -28.39 11.31 10.46
C ARG A 28 -27.43 11.64 11.61
N GLY A 29 -27.39 12.91 12.03
CA GLY A 29 -26.59 13.38 13.16
C GLY A 29 -25.30 14.15 12.83
N ALA A 30 -25.01 14.41 11.54
CA ALA A 30 -23.88 15.25 11.17
C ALA A 30 -24.07 16.69 11.68
N LYS A 31 -23.24 17.11 12.65
CA LYS A 31 -23.17 18.52 13.08
C LYS A 31 -22.86 19.36 11.85
N SER A 32 -23.72 20.33 11.53
CA SER A 32 -23.50 21.23 10.41
C SER A 32 -22.34 22.16 10.74
N TYR A 33 -21.18 21.96 10.11
CA TYR A 33 -20.06 22.89 10.20
C TYR A 33 -20.32 24.07 9.25
N THR A 34 -19.98 25.28 9.71
CA THR A 34 -20.10 26.49 8.89
C THR A 34 -18.75 26.83 8.23
N PRO A 35 -18.71 27.72 7.21
CA PRO A 35 -17.45 28.23 6.67
C PRO A 35 -16.53 28.85 7.74
N GLN A 36 -17.11 29.45 8.80
CA GLN A 36 -16.36 29.97 9.94
C GLN A 36 -15.66 28.88 10.74
N ASP A 37 -16.19 27.66 10.78
CA ASP A 37 -15.53 26.53 11.43
C ASP A 37 -14.32 26.03 10.62
N LEU A 38 -14.34 26.15 9.28
CA LEU A 38 -13.18 25.86 8.42
C LEU A 38 -12.05 26.87 8.65
N LEU A 39 -12.38 28.15 8.84
CA LEU A 39 -11.42 29.18 9.22
C LEU A 39 -10.82 28.92 10.61
N ALA A 40 -11.66 28.56 11.57
CA ALA A 40 -11.21 28.18 12.91
C ALA A 40 -10.28 26.96 12.87
N LEU A 41 -10.56 25.97 12.01
CA LEU A 41 -9.69 24.82 11.81
C LEU A 41 -8.32 25.23 11.24
N ALA A 42 -8.29 26.14 10.25
CA ALA A 42 -7.03 26.63 9.67
C ALA A 42 -6.18 27.37 10.70
N GLU A 43 -6.80 28.20 11.55
CA GLU A 43 -6.11 28.91 12.63
C GLU A 43 -5.57 27.95 13.70
N VAL A 44 -6.34 26.94 14.09
CA VAL A 44 -5.86 25.88 14.99
C VAL A 44 -4.67 25.16 14.35
N ALA A 45 -4.74 24.87 13.05
CA ALA A 45 -3.66 24.24 12.34
C ALA A 45 -2.40 25.12 12.31
N ASP A 46 -2.52 26.44 12.09
CA ASP A 46 -1.41 27.39 12.18
C ASP A 46 -0.75 27.36 13.57
N LEU A 47 -1.55 27.38 14.64
CA LEU A 47 -1.05 27.39 16.01
C LEU A 47 -0.36 26.07 16.40
N GLU A 48 -0.93 24.94 15.99
CA GLU A 48 -0.34 23.62 16.20
C GLU A 48 0.94 23.42 15.38
N ARG A 49 1.08 24.12 14.25
CA ARG A 49 2.28 24.08 13.41
C ARG A 49 3.50 24.66 14.12
N ILE A 50 3.34 25.71 14.93
CA ILE A 50 4.44 26.33 15.67
C ILE A 50 5.17 25.29 16.54
N ASN A 51 4.44 24.30 17.05
CA ASN A 51 4.96 23.30 17.97
C ASN A 51 5.36 21.98 17.30
N LYS A 52 5.20 21.82 15.98
CA LYS A 52 5.47 20.56 15.27
C LYS A 52 6.37 20.76 14.05
N ARG A 53 7.45 19.97 14.00
CA ARG A 53 8.27 19.82 12.79
C ARG A 53 7.65 18.75 11.88
N GLY A 54 7.32 19.11 10.65
CA GLY A 54 6.80 18.18 9.63
C GLY A 54 5.33 18.38 9.27
N PRO A 55 4.73 17.41 8.55
CA PRO A 55 3.34 17.48 8.11
C PRO A 55 2.39 17.51 9.30
N LEU A 56 1.43 18.43 9.27
CA LEU A 56 0.47 18.59 10.36
C LEU A 56 -0.76 17.70 10.12
N TYR A 57 -1.04 16.80 11.07
CA TYR A 57 -2.25 15.99 11.07
C TYR A 57 -3.04 16.26 12.35
N LEU A 58 -4.30 16.64 12.19
CA LEU A 58 -5.27 16.66 13.27
C LEU A 58 -6.07 15.36 13.17
N GLY A 59 -6.12 14.60 14.28
CA GLY A 59 -6.84 13.32 14.34
C GLY A 59 -8.30 13.44 13.93
N LYS A 60 -8.98 12.31 13.72
CA LYS A 60 -10.42 12.26 13.38
C LYS A 60 -11.27 13.16 14.28
N ARG A 61 -10.89 13.23 15.56
CA ARG A 61 -11.39 14.16 16.57
C ARG A 61 -10.20 14.92 17.16
N PHE A 62 -10.29 16.25 17.19
CA PHE A 62 -9.33 17.12 17.84
C PHE A 62 -10.08 18.02 18.83
N SER A 63 -9.79 17.88 20.12
CA SER A 63 -10.43 18.65 21.19
C SER A 63 -9.42 19.63 21.77
N ILE A 64 -9.79 20.91 21.86
CA ILE A 64 -8.97 21.95 22.46
C ILE A 64 -9.30 22.03 23.96
N PRO A 65 -8.33 21.87 24.86
CA PRO A 65 -8.55 22.04 26.30
C PRO A 65 -9.06 23.44 26.66
N HIS A 66 -9.88 23.55 27.71
CA HIS A 66 -10.43 24.83 28.17
C HIS A 66 -9.35 25.80 28.69
N ASP A 67 -8.25 25.26 29.18
CA ASP A 67 -7.09 25.93 29.78
C ASP A 67 -5.94 26.15 28.78
N SER A 68 -6.14 25.87 27.49
CA SER A 68 -5.05 25.93 26.51
C SER A 68 -4.47 27.36 26.37
N ALA A 69 -3.20 27.52 26.73
CA ALA A 69 -2.45 28.77 26.56
C ALA A 69 -2.10 29.08 25.08
N VAL A 70 -2.09 28.05 24.22
CA VAL A 70 -1.73 28.16 22.79
C VAL A 70 -2.91 28.66 21.96
N HIS A 71 -4.14 28.33 22.34
CA HIS A 71 -5.33 28.62 21.55
C HIS A 71 -6.09 29.86 22.07
N PRO A 72 -6.65 30.70 21.17
CA PRO A 72 -7.48 31.85 21.54
C PRO A 72 -8.68 31.45 22.40
N PRO A 73 -9.14 32.31 23.34
CA PRO A 73 -10.26 32.00 24.23
C PRO A 73 -11.53 31.50 23.52
N ARG A 74 -11.85 32.05 22.33
CA ARG A 74 -13.02 31.66 21.54
C ARG A 74 -12.98 30.22 20.97
N LEU A 75 -11.80 29.59 20.96
CA LEU A 75 -11.60 28.23 20.45
C LEU A 75 -11.41 27.19 21.57
N ARG A 76 -11.20 27.63 22.82
CA ARG A 76 -11.00 26.73 23.95
C ARG A 76 -12.27 25.94 24.26
N GLY A 77 -12.11 24.64 24.54
CA GLY A 77 -13.23 23.71 24.76
C GLY A 77 -13.94 23.24 23.49
N ARG A 78 -13.63 23.80 22.31
CA ARG A 78 -14.20 23.31 21.04
C ARG A 78 -13.60 21.96 20.66
N THR A 79 -14.42 21.16 19.99
CA THR A 79 -14.00 19.89 19.38
C THR A 79 -14.28 19.89 17.89
N PHE A 80 -13.23 19.62 17.11
CA PHE A 80 -13.21 19.55 15.67
C PHE A 80 -13.28 18.08 15.22
N TYR A 81 -14.24 17.75 14.36
CA TYR A 81 -14.38 16.41 13.80
C TYR A 81 -14.08 16.47 12.30
N MET A 82 -13.00 15.83 11.86
CA MET A 82 -12.49 15.94 10.48
C MET A 82 -13.46 15.40 9.44
N ASP A 83 -14.30 14.42 9.81
CA ASP A 83 -15.29 13.85 8.90
C ASP A 83 -16.38 14.86 8.54
N GLY A 84 -16.80 15.70 9.49
CA GLY A 84 -17.78 16.77 9.21
C GLY A 84 -17.20 17.87 8.32
N PHE A 85 -15.90 18.18 8.44
CA PHE A 85 -15.24 19.11 7.53
C PHE A 85 -15.16 18.57 6.10
N LYS A 86 -14.88 17.28 5.92
CA LYS A 86 -14.91 16.63 4.60
C LYS A 86 -16.29 16.72 3.97
N ASP A 87 -17.36 16.55 4.74
CA ASP A 87 -18.73 16.65 4.24
C ASP A 87 -19.07 18.08 3.76
N VAL A 88 -18.65 19.11 4.51
CA VAL A 88 -18.84 20.51 4.10
C VAL A 88 -18.02 20.85 2.85
N ILE A 89 -16.77 20.41 2.79
CA ILE A 89 -15.91 20.60 1.61
C ILE A 89 -16.53 19.93 0.38
N ARG A 90 -17.12 18.74 0.52
CA ARG A 90 -17.83 18.07 -0.57
C ARG A 90 -19.08 18.81 -1.01
N ALA A 91 -19.83 19.38 -0.07
CA ALA A 91 -21.10 20.05 -0.37
C ALA A 91 -20.94 21.47 -0.92
N GLN A 92 -19.94 22.22 -0.44
CA GLN A 92 -19.81 23.67 -0.67
C GLN A 92 -18.49 24.06 -1.34
N GLY A 93 -17.54 23.13 -1.46
CA GLY A 93 -16.18 23.43 -1.89
C GLY A 93 -15.33 24.02 -0.76
N LEU A 94 -14.00 23.94 -0.91
CA LEU A 94 -13.05 24.60 -0.01
C LEU A 94 -12.74 26.00 -0.57
N PRO A 95 -12.99 27.09 0.18
CA PRO A 95 -12.58 28.42 -0.23
C PRO A 95 -11.08 28.49 -0.54
N GLN A 96 -10.70 29.20 -1.60
CA GLN A 96 -9.34 29.19 -2.14
C GLN A 96 -8.30 29.73 -1.15
N ASP A 97 -8.69 30.71 -0.33
CA ASP A 97 -7.87 31.30 0.74
C ASP A 97 -7.58 30.28 1.85
N ILE A 98 -8.57 29.50 2.25
CA ILE A 98 -8.43 28.42 3.24
C ILE A 98 -7.59 27.27 2.67
N ALA A 99 -7.83 26.89 1.42
CA ALA A 99 -7.03 25.89 0.72
C ALA A 99 -5.56 26.27 0.70
N THR A 100 -5.25 27.51 0.31
CA THR A 100 -3.89 28.04 0.24
C THR A 100 -3.20 28.02 1.61
N LYS A 101 -3.91 28.39 2.68
CA LYS A 101 -3.38 28.32 4.05
C LYS A 101 -3.08 26.89 4.48
N LEU A 102 -4.03 25.97 4.30
CA LEU A 102 -3.85 24.57 4.69
C LEU A 102 -2.76 23.87 3.86
N ASP A 103 -2.61 24.23 2.58
CA ASP A 103 -1.54 23.76 1.71
C ASP A 103 -0.17 24.29 2.17
N ALA A 104 -0.06 25.57 2.52
CA ALA A 104 1.16 26.15 3.12
C ALA A 104 1.52 25.46 4.45
N LEU A 105 0.50 25.02 5.19
CA LEU A 105 0.64 24.23 6.39
C LEU A 105 0.98 22.76 6.15
N ASN A 106 1.07 22.31 4.89
CA ASN A 106 1.25 20.89 4.54
C ASN A 106 0.29 20.02 5.34
N PHE A 107 -0.96 20.48 5.43
CA PHE A 107 -1.99 19.88 6.26
C PHE A 107 -2.44 18.54 5.68
N VAL A 108 -2.33 17.50 6.49
CA VAL A 108 -2.69 16.14 6.11
C VAL A 108 -4.09 15.85 6.61
N TRP A 109 -5.03 15.65 5.70
CA TRP A 109 -6.43 15.34 6.04
C TRP A 109 -6.66 13.88 6.40
N ASN A 110 -5.82 12.99 5.86
CA ASN A 110 -5.86 11.56 6.16
C ASN A 110 -4.46 10.98 6.21
N LEU A 111 -3.99 10.68 7.42
CA LEU A 111 -2.68 10.06 7.63
C LEU A 111 -2.56 8.70 6.94
N HIS A 112 -3.64 7.92 6.84
CA HIS A 112 -3.61 6.62 6.18
C HIS A 112 -3.43 6.74 4.67
N ASP A 113 -4.04 7.74 4.03
CA ASP A 113 -3.88 7.98 2.59
C ASP A 113 -2.51 8.54 2.28
N LYS A 114 -2.00 9.44 3.13
CA LYS A 114 -0.61 9.90 3.03
C LYS A 114 0.38 8.75 3.12
N LYS A 115 0.28 7.92 4.17
CA LYS A 115 1.14 6.74 4.33
C LYS A 115 0.99 5.75 3.17
N TRP A 116 -0.19 5.66 2.56
CA TRP A 116 -0.40 4.85 1.37
C TRP A 116 0.38 5.40 0.17
N ILE A 117 0.28 6.71 -0.09
CA ILE A 117 1.00 7.38 -1.18
C ILE A 117 2.51 7.23 -0.99
N GLU A 118 3.02 7.45 0.22
CA GLU A 118 4.46 7.30 0.53
C GLU A 118 4.96 5.88 0.25
N LYS A 119 4.17 4.86 0.62
CA LYS A 119 4.51 3.45 0.34
C LYS A 119 4.47 3.14 -1.15
N LEU A 120 3.49 3.68 -1.87
CA LEU A 120 3.36 3.49 -3.31
C LEU A 120 4.53 4.14 -4.06
N ASP A 121 4.94 5.34 -3.64
CA ASP A 121 6.10 6.04 -4.19
C ASP A 121 7.41 5.29 -3.90
N ALA A 122 7.57 4.77 -2.67
CA ALA A 122 8.71 3.92 -2.33
C ALA A 122 8.76 2.63 -3.19
N LEU A 123 7.61 2.01 -3.50
CA LEU A 123 7.57 0.87 -4.43
C LEU A 123 7.95 1.28 -5.86
N TYR A 124 7.50 2.46 -6.32
CA TYR A 124 7.88 2.98 -7.63
C TYR A 124 9.41 3.17 -7.72
N ILE A 125 10.03 3.81 -6.72
CA ILE A 125 11.49 3.98 -6.68
C ILE A 125 12.20 2.62 -6.65
N PHE A 126 11.72 1.67 -5.86
CA PHE A 126 12.29 0.32 -5.85
C PHE A 126 12.27 -0.31 -7.26
N LYS A 127 11.15 -0.16 -7.97
CA LYS A 127 11.00 -0.66 -9.33
C LYS A 127 11.96 0.02 -10.31
N GLU A 128 12.12 1.33 -10.25
CA GLU A 128 13.05 2.06 -11.13
C GLU A 128 14.50 1.62 -10.88
N LEU A 129 14.88 1.37 -9.62
CA LEU A 129 16.24 0.98 -9.27
C LEU A 129 16.56 -0.49 -9.60
N ASN A 130 15.59 -1.40 -9.48
CA ASN A 130 15.81 -2.85 -9.62
C ASN A 130 15.22 -3.41 -10.92
N GLY A 131 14.33 -2.70 -11.60
CA GLY A 131 13.58 -3.18 -12.76
C GLY A 131 12.38 -4.07 -12.44
N HIS A 132 12.22 -4.50 -11.18
CA HIS A 132 11.14 -5.39 -10.73
C HIS A 132 10.60 -5.00 -9.33
N LEU A 133 9.47 -5.60 -8.91
CA LEU A 133 8.80 -5.35 -7.62
C LEU A 133 8.90 -6.51 -6.64
N GLU A 134 9.92 -7.35 -6.81
CA GLU A 134 10.18 -8.49 -5.92
C GLU A 134 10.99 -8.02 -4.70
N VAL A 135 10.34 -7.22 -3.86
CA VAL A 135 10.98 -6.67 -2.67
C VAL A 135 11.25 -7.80 -1.66
N PRO A 136 12.52 -8.02 -1.25
CA PRO A 136 12.85 -9.00 -0.21
C PRO A 136 12.13 -8.67 1.10
N GLN A 137 11.68 -9.68 1.85
CA GLN A 137 10.91 -9.46 3.09
C GLN A 137 11.69 -8.65 4.14
N SER A 138 13.01 -8.79 4.19
CA SER A 138 13.91 -8.06 5.11
C SER A 138 14.32 -6.68 4.59
N PHE A 139 13.96 -6.32 3.35
CA PHE A 139 14.40 -5.07 2.75
C PHE A 139 13.81 -3.87 3.48
N SER A 140 14.72 -2.99 3.91
CA SER A 140 14.40 -1.70 4.49
C SER A 140 15.13 -0.62 3.70
N VAL A 141 14.45 0.49 3.45
CA VAL A 141 15.03 1.61 2.71
C VAL A 141 16.23 2.17 3.49
N PRO A 142 17.42 2.28 2.88
CA PRO A 142 18.59 2.83 3.56
C PRO A 142 18.39 4.29 4.00
N HIS A 143 18.92 4.66 5.16
CA HIS A 143 18.81 6.05 5.67
C HIS A 143 19.66 7.06 4.88
N ASP A 144 20.82 6.63 4.38
CA ASP A 144 21.84 7.50 3.77
C ASP A 144 22.15 7.14 2.31
N SER A 145 21.14 6.67 1.56
CA SER A 145 21.30 6.42 0.13
C SER A 145 21.00 7.69 -0.69
N ALA A 146 21.82 7.95 -1.71
CA ALA A 146 21.57 9.00 -2.69
C ALA A 146 20.37 8.68 -3.59
N ASP A 147 20.04 7.40 -3.75
CA ASP A 147 18.97 6.89 -4.62
C ASP A 147 17.59 6.98 -3.98
N TRP A 148 17.54 7.17 -2.65
CA TRP A 148 16.31 7.22 -1.88
C TRP A 148 16.09 8.59 -1.25
N PRO A 149 14.90 9.18 -1.40
CA PRO A 149 14.51 10.34 -0.61
C PRO A 149 14.62 10.07 0.89
N LYS A 150 15.25 10.98 1.64
CA LYS A 150 15.50 10.85 3.09
C LYS A 150 14.25 10.53 3.91
N GLN A 151 13.09 10.99 3.46
CA GLN A 151 11.80 10.76 4.10
C GLN A 151 11.34 9.30 4.10
N TYR A 152 11.93 8.45 3.24
CA TYR A 152 11.65 7.02 3.19
C TYR A 152 12.69 6.19 3.95
N GLY A 153 13.78 6.80 4.42
CA GLY A 153 14.83 6.12 5.17
C GLY A 153 14.27 5.35 6.38
N GLY A 154 14.64 4.07 6.48
CA GLY A 154 14.18 3.15 7.51
C GLY A 154 12.79 2.54 7.24
N MET A 155 12.12 2.87 6.13
CA MET A 155 10.86 2.24 5.78
C MET A 155 11.09 0.76 5.45
N ASN A 156 10.44 -0.12 6.22
CA ASN A 156 10.47 -1.56 5.95
C ASN A 156 9.52 -1.91 4.80
N LEU A 157 10.00 -1.70 3.57
CA LEU A 157 9.22 -1.93 2.36
C LEU A 157 8.93 -3.43 2.16
N GLY A 158 9.84 -4.32 2.55
CA GLY A 158 9.62 -5.77 2.50
C GLY A 158 8.42 -6.23 3.33
N TRP A 159 8.27 -5.70 4.54
CA TRP A 159 7.10 -5.94 5.39
C TRP A 159 5.83 -5.33 4.81
N VAL A 160 5.91 -4.13 4.22
CA VAL A 160 4.76 -3.49 3.55
C VAL A 160 4.21 -4.38 2.44
N VAL A 161 5.09 -4.88 1.56
CA VAL A 161 4.73 -5.79 0.47
C VAL A 161 4.12 -7.09 1.01
N LYS A 162 4.71 -7.66 2.08
CA LYS A 162 4.15 -8.84 2.74
C LYS A 162 2.72 -8.62 3.24
N VAL A 163 2.46 -7.49 3.90
CA VAL A 163 1.12 -7.14 4.39
C VAL A 163 0.14 -6.99 3.24
N TYR A 164 0.52 -6.34 2.15
CA TYR A 164 -0.35 -6.21 0.97
C TYR A 164 -0.71 -7.57 0.37
N ARG A 165 0.26 -8.49 0.26
CA ARG A 165 0.01 -9.85 -0.23
C ARG A 165 -0.89 -10.67 0.71
N HIS A 166 -0.78 -10.45 2.02
CA HIS A 166 -1.62 -11.13 3.02
C HIS A 166 -3.05 -10.57 3.04
N ASP A 167 -3.21 -9.26 2.85
CA ASP A 167 -4.47 -8.54 3.02
C ASP A 167 -5.21 -8.26 1.70
N ILE A 168 -4.84 -8.95 0.61
CA ILE A 168 -5.43 -8.72 -0.72
C ILE A 168 -6.97 -8.86 -0.70
N ALA A 169 -7.51 -9.78 0.10
CA ALA A 169 -8.95 -10.03 0.20
C ALA A 169 -9.72 -8.85 0.83
N ASN A 170 -9.10 -8.10 1.74
CA ASN A 170 -9.73 -6.94 2.39
C ASN A 170 -9.26 -5.60 1.81
N MET A 171 -8.37 -5.63 0.82
CA MET A 171 -7.81 -4.41 0.23
C MET A 171 -8.88 -3.66 -0.57
N PRO A 172 -9.03 -2.34 -0.39
CA PRO A 172 -9.92 -1.54 -1.22
C PRO A 172 -9.56 -1.65 -2.71
N ALA A 173 -10.56 -1.82 -3.58
CA ALA A 173 -10.36 -2.02 -5.02
C ALA A 173 -9.45 -0.96 -5.67
N LYS A 174 -9.57 0.30 -5.26
CA LYS A 174 -8.72 1.40 -5.75
C LYS A 174 -7.24 1.19 -5.43
N ARG A 175 -6.92 0.65 -4.25
CA ARG A 175 -5.54 0.40 -3.83
C ARG A 175 -4.94 -0.79 -4.58
N LYS A 176 -5.75 -1.82 -4.81
CA LYS A 176 -5.39 -2.96 -5.64
C LYS A 176 -5.07 -2.52 -7.08
N ASP A 177 -5.95 -1.74 -7.70
CA ASP A 177 -5.75 -1.19 -9.06
C ASP A 177 -4.46 -0.34 -9.18
N GLN A 178 -4.14 0.46 -8.15
CA GLN A 178 -2.89 1.23 -8.12
C GLN A 178 -1.63 0.35 -8.09
N LEU A 179 -1.67 -0.75 -7.34
CA LEU A 179 -0.57 -1.73 -7.29
C LEU A 179 -0.48 -2.54 -8.58
N ASP A 180 -1.63 -2.96 -9.14
CA ASP A 180 -1.71 -3.68 -10.41
C ASP A 180 -1.07 -2.87 -11.56
N LYS A 181 -1.41 -1.57 -11.65
CA LYS A 181 -0.82 -0.64 -12.64
C LYS A 181 0.69 -0.46 -12.48
N LEU A 182 1.19 -0.59 -11.25
CA LEU A 182 2.62 -0.56 -10.98
C LEU A 182 3.33 -1.86 -11.43
N GLY A 183 2.57 -2.92 -11.72
CA GLY A 183 3.10 -4.27 -12.00
C GLY A 183 3.42 -5.05 -10.73
N PHE A 184 2.69 -4.80 -9.64
CA PHE A 184 2.96 -5.42 -8.36
C PHE A 184 2.73 -6.94 -8.40
N VAL A 185 3.77 -7.68 -8.00
CA VAL A 185 3.74 -9.14 -7.96
C VAL A 185 3.07 -9.60 -6.66
N TRP A 186 1.81 -10.04 -6.76
CA TRP A 186 1.01 -10.56 -5.65
C TRP A 186 1.49 -11.91 -5.13
N ASP A 187 2.20 -12.67 -5.95
CA ASP A 187 2.77 -13.95 -5.60
C ASP A 187 4.20 -14.02 -6.16
N ILE A 188 5.21 -13.95 -5.29
CA ILE A 188 6.65 -13.93 -5.66
C ILE A 188 7.14 -15.15 -6.43
N TYR A 189 6.33 -16.19 -6.55
CA TYR A 189 6.66 -17.34 -7.37
C TYR A 189 5.97 -17.28 -8.75
N SER A 190 5.32 -16.17 -9.12
CA SER A 190 4.29 -16.08 -10.19
C SER A 190 4.80 -16.10 -11.63
N ASP A 191 5.85 -16.84 -11.95
CA ASP A 191 5.93 -17.38 -13.30
C ASP A 191 5.31 -18.78 -13.29
N TRP A 192 4.04 -18.84 -13.72
CA TRP A 192 3.32 -20.11 -13.81
C TRP A 192 3.97 -21.07 -14.81
N ASP A 193 4.61 -20.56 -15.86
CA ASP A 193 5.36 -21.40 -16.81
C ASP A 193 6.56 -22.03 -16.10
N GLU A 194 7.25 -21.27 -15.24
CA GLU A 194 8.35 -21.81 -14.45
C GLU A 194 7.90 -22.81 -13.39
N ARG A 195 6.77 -22.58 -12.73
CA ARG A 195 6.19 -23.56 -11.78
C ARG A 195 5.87 -24.87 -12.46
N VAL A 196 5.17 -24.79 -13.60
CA VAL A 196 4.80 -25.97 -14.38
C VAL A 196 6.05 -26.67 -14.89
N ALA A 197 7.06 -25.93 -15.36
CA ALA A 197 8.33 -26.51 -15.79
C ALA A 197 9.09 -27.20 -14.64
N ALA A 198 9.16 -26.57 -13.47
CA ALA A 198 9.79 -27.14 -12.29
C ALA A 198 9.05 -28.40 -11.79
N LEU A 199 7.71 -28.38 -11.79
CA LEU A 199 6.90 -29.55 -11.42
C LEU A 199 6.98 -30.67 -12.45
N THR A 200 7.04 -30.33 -13.74
CA THR A 200 7.27 -31.30 -14.83
C THR A 200 8.61 -31.96 -14.64
N LYS A 201 9.65 -31.19 -14.29
CA LYS A 201 10.98 -31.74 -14.00
C LYS A 201 10.99 -32.60 -12.75
N TYR A 202 10.31 -32.17 -11.68
CA TYR A 202 10.14 -32.97 -10.46
C TYR A 202 9.51 -34.33 -10.79
N LYS A 203 8.41 -34.33 -11.54
CA LYS A 203 7.75 -35.55 -12.00
C LYS A 203 8.67 -36.44 -12.82
N ALA A 204 9.46 -35.86 -13.73
CA ALA A 204 10.41 -36.63 -14.53
C ALA A 204 11.51 -37.31 -13.68
N LEU A 205 11.89 -36.71 -12.55
CA LEU A 205 12.90 -37.25 -11.64
C LEU A 205 12.35 -38.24 -10.62
N HIS A 206 11.12 -38.02 -10.12
CA HIS A 206 10.52 -38.79 -9.02
C HIS A 206 9.36 -39.70 -9.46
N GLY A 207 8.93 -39.64 -10.72
CA GLY A 207 7.80 -40.39 -11.26
C GLY A 207 6.42 -39.80 -10.93
N HIS A 208 6.32 -38.89 -9.96
CA HIS A 208 5.07 -38.28 -9.51
C HIS A 208 5.19 -36.77 -9.25
N ALA A 209 4.06 -36.06 -9.23
CA ALA A 209 4.00 -34.63 -8.91
C ALA A 209 3.74 -34.32 -7.42
N CYS A 210 3.78 -35.34 -6.55
CA CYS A 210 3.63 -35.18 -5.10
C CYS A 210 4.92 -34.63 -4.46
N VAL A 211 5.08 -33.31 -4.47
CA VAL A 211 6.26 -32.64 -3.89
C VAL A 211 6.13 -32.54 -2.35
N PRO A 212 7.14 -32.99 -1.57
CA PRO A 212 7.19 -32.80 -0.12
C PRO A 212 7.20 -31.31 0.25
N LEU A 213 6.61 -30.95 1.40
CA LEU A 213 6.52 -29.55 1.81
C LEU A 213 7.89 -28.88 1.96
N VAL A 214 8.86 -29.60 2.54
CA VAL A 214 10.22 -29.10 2.79
C VAL A 214 11.15 -29.25 1.58
N PHE A 215 10.63 -29.64 0.42
CA PHE A 215 11.46 -29.85 -0.76
C PHE A 215 11.86 -28.52 -1.39
N ASP A 216 13.17 -28.32 -1.40
CA ASP A 216 13.86 -27.25 -2.11
C ASP A 216 14.63 -27.86 -3.27
N VAL A 217 14.61 -27.20 -4.42
CA VAL A 217 15.34 -27.69 -5.58
C VAL A 217 16.85 -27.63 -5.30
N PRO A 218 17.55 -28.79 -5.31
CA PRO A 218 18.97 -28.83 -5.00
C PRO A 218 19.81 -28.27 -6.16
N GLU A 219 20.98 -27.75 -5.81
CA GLU A 219 22.03 -27.44 -6.78
C GLU A 219 22.60 -28.74 -7.34
N SER A 220 21.99 -29.24 -8.40
CA SER A 220 22.31 -30.53 -9.00
C SER A 220 22.31 -30.44 -10.52
N PRO A 221 23.18 -31.20 -11.23
CA PRO A 221 23.14 -31.30 -12.69
C PRO A 221 21.79 -31.76 -13.25
N HIS A 222 21.00 -32.46 -12.44
CA HIS A 222 19.66 -32.91 -12.83
C HIS A 222 18.65 -31.77 -12.88
N TRP A 223 18.94 -30.61 -12.28
CA TRP A 223 18.07 -29.44 -12.27
C TRP A 223 18.70 -28.29 -13.07
N PRO A 224 17.93 -27.62 -13.95
CA PRO A 224 18.35 -26.35 -14.53
C PRO A 224 18.75 -25.34 -13.45
N LYS A 225 19.85 -24.61 -13.67
CA LYS A 225 20.37 -23.61 -12.72
C LYS A 225 19.33 -22.60 -12.25
N LYS A 226 18.41 -22.21 -13.14
CA LYS A 226 17.34 -21.26 -12.83
C LYS A 226 16.36 -21.74 -11.76
N PHE A 227 16.27 -23.04 -11.50
CA PHE A 227 15.40 -23.60 -10.47
C PHE A 227 16.11 -23.83 -9.15
N TRP A 228 17.43 -23.70 -9.07
CA TRP A 228 18.18 -23.99 -7.84
C TRP A 228 17.74 -23.08 -6.69
N GLY A 229 17.54 -23.68 -5.51
CA GLY A 229 17.04 -22.97 -4.32
C GLY A 229 15.54 -22.66 -4.33
N MET A 230 14.82 -23.00 -5.41
CA MET A 230 13.38 -22.83 -5.48
C MET A 230 12.68 -23.68 -4.42
N LYS A 231 11.87 -23.05 -3.57
CA LYS A 231 11.08 -23.67 -2.50
C LYS A 231 9.85 -24.40 -3.06
N LEU A 232 10.08 -25.38 -3.93
CA LEU A 232 9.03 -26.01 -4.75
C LEU A 232 7.92 -26.64 -3.89
N GLY A 233 8.24 -27.21 -2.72
CA GLY A 233 7.24 -27.71 -1.78
C GLY A 233 6.27 -26.64 -1.27
N HIS A 234 6.79 -25.44 -0.95
CA HIS A 234 5.96 -24.30 -0.55
C HIS A 234 5.10 -23.79 -1.72
N ILE A 235 5.65 -23.78 -2.94
CA ILE A 235 4.93 -23.39 -4.16
C ILE A 235 3.73 -24.31 -4.39
N VAL A 236 3.92 -25.63 -4.29
CA VAL A 236 2.85 -26.62 -4.42
C VAL A 236 1.79 -26.44 -3.34
N LYS A 237 2.20 -26.30 -2.07
CA LYS A 237 1.27 -26.05 -0.97
C LYS A 237 0.42 -24.79 -1.21
N ASN A 238 1.05 -23.69 -1.60
CA ASN A 238 0.36 -22.42 -1.86
C ASN A 238 -0.58 -22.52 -3.06
N THR A 239 -0.16 -23.20 -4.13
CA THR A 239 -0.97 -23.47 -5.32
C THR A 239 -2.25 -24.23 -4.98
N ARG A 240 -2.17 -25.23 -4.09
CA ARG A 240 -3.36 -25.95 -3.59
C ARG A 240 -4.29 -25.06 -2.77
N HIS A 241 -3.73 -24.26 -1.86
CA HIS A 241 -4.53 -23.37 -1.01
C HIS A 241 -5.23 -22.25 -1.77
N ARG A 242 -4.73 -21.90 -2.95
CA ARG A 242 -5.25 -20.82 -3.79
C ARG A 242 -5.68 -21.34 -5.15
N SER A 243 -6.27 -22.54 -5.18
CA SER A 243 -6.70 -23.20 -6.42
C SER A 243 -7.70 -22.36 -7.22
N ASP A 244 -8.47 -21.53 -6.53
CA ASP A 244 -9.41 -20.54 -7.07
C ASP A 244 -8.72 -19.39 -7.83
N THR A 245 -7.45 -19.13 -7.57
CA THR A 245 -6.66 -18.07 -8.22
C THR A 245 -5.79 -18.54 -9.37
N VAL A 246 -5.78 -19.85 -9.64
CA VAL A 246 -4.95 -20.45 -10.70
C VAL A 246 -5.65 -20.25 -12.05
N PRO A 247 -4.98 -19.65 -13.05
CA PRO A 247 -5.58 -19.49 -14.36
C PRO A 247 -5.93 -20.85 -15.00
N PRO A 248 -7.05 -20.94 -15.76
CA PRO A 248 -7.55 -22.22 -16.30
C PRO A 248 -6.54 -22.99 -17.15
N GLU A 249 -5.70 -22.30 -17.91
CA GLU A 249 -4.64 -22.88 -18.72
C GLU A 249 -3.60 -23.62 -17.88
N TYR A 250 -3.25 -23.09 -16.71
CA TYR A 250 -2.31 -23.72 -15.79
C TYR A 250 -2.97 -24.81 -14.96
N VAL A 251 -4.26 -24.71 -14.66
CA VAL A 251 -5.02 -25.84 -14.10
C VAL A 251 -4.96 -27.03 -15.06
N LYS A 252 -5.15 -26.80 -16.35
CA LYS A 252 -5.03 -27.85 -17.39
C LYS A 252 -3.61 -28.42 -17.44
N ALA A 253 -2.58 -27.57 -17.41
CA ALA A 253 -1.19 -28.01 -17.43
C ALA A 253 -0.81 -28.83 -16.17
N LEU A 254 -1.25 -28.38 -14.99
CA LEU A 254 -1.06 -29.10 -13.72
C LEU A 254 -1.79 -30.44 -13.72
N ASN A 255 -3.02 -30.49 -14.23
CA ASN A 255 -3.75 -31.75 -14.39
C ASN A 255 -3.05 -32.71 -15.36
N ALA A 256 -2.48 -32.20 -16.46
CA ALA A 256 -1.73 -33.02 -17.42
C ALA A 256 -0.48 -33.66 -16.80
N ILE A 257 0.16 -33.00 -15.84
CA ILE A 257 1.28 -33.59 -15.08
C ILE A 257 0.82 -34.46 -13.90
N GLY A 258 -0.48 -34.64 -13.69
CA GLY A 258 -1.01 -35.45 -12.57
C GLY A 258 -0.82 -34.77 -11.22
N PHE A 259 -0.92 -33.44 -11.18
CA PHE A 259 -0.87 -32.67 -9.96
C PHE A 259 -2.07 -32.98 -9.06
N ASP A 260 -1.81 -33.45 -7.85
CA ASP A 260 -2.85 -33.71 -6.86
C ASP A 260 -3.24 -32.43 -6.12
N TRP A 261 -4.48 -31.98 -6.35
CA TRP A 261 -5.11 -30.84 -5.69
C TRP A 261 -5.59 -31.15 -4.26
N SER A 262 -5.78 -32.42 -3.94
CA SER A 262 -6.41 -32.91 -2.71
C SER A 262 -5.43 -33.36 -1.62
N ALA A 263 -4.14 -33.53 -1.96
CA ALA A 263 -3.09 -33.92 -1.02
C ALA A 263 -2.92 -32.92 0.14
N ARG A 264 -3.66 -33.16 1.23
CA ARG A 264 -3.42 -32.60 2.56
C ARG A 264 -2.25 -33.34 3.18
N ASN A 265 -1.07 -32.71 3.24
CA ASN A 265 0.11 -33.12 4.02
C ASN A 265 0.24 -34.63 4.25
N HIS A 266 0.42 -35.43 3.19
CA HIS A 266 0.95 -36.77 3.38
C HIS A 266 2.47 -36.64 3.53
N TYR A 267 2.93 -36.73 4.78
CA TYR A 267 4.34 -36.93 5.10
C TYR A 267 4.73 -38.32 4.58
N TYR A 268 5.42 -38.38 3.45
CA TYR A 268 6.20 -39.56 3.10
C TYR A 268 7.55 -39.40 3.79
N VAL A 269 7.73 -40.19 4.85
CA VAL A 269 9.01 -40.40 5.56
C VAL A 269 9.91 -41.25 4.69
#